data_AF-A0A0Q5JI22-F1
#
_entry.id   AF-A0A0Q5JI22-F1
#
_cell.length_a   1.000
_cell.length_b   1.000
_cell.length_c   1.000
_cell.angle_alpha   90.00
_cell.angle_beta   90.00
_cell.angle_gamma   90.00
#
_symmetry.space_group_name_H-M   'P 1'
#
loop_
_entity.id
_entity.type
_entity.pdbx_description
1 polymer ?
#
loop_
_entity_poly.entity_id
_entity_poly.type
_entity_poly.pdbx_seq_one_letter_code
_entity_poly.pdbx_strand_id
1 'polypeptide(L)'
;MSPDLTRALHDAVDTGPDDSPFSVDALTGRIRRRRTVRAASRGGVAVGAAGAVALGAVWMGGRAPSSALPAARPDAAQGTCGSPVAAFPPATGSPVTLLPGTSDPFASVGALAPGESAARLTGRTFVGQVAVALSPEQSFNASAVAQGETEAALQQLQAALALARRQAAAGRPTLDAQGIAELEGRVARAGEANADASAVLQIVGPDAIYRRDLQLLLAHGSTVVAVGGHENDDGEMFVQGETALRTLELGLQGCDESGDLPPGTYDLYVAYDTDSAGGAEADRIPEDRALAGPWTVDLLAAEPQPTGLPSEFPTDELPLAGGRLVSAERLSPSPTSGWRVVVEVDGDDALRQSVELLALPGHDTTRTVEQAVDGATATTSLEGSIAGWDVTIAAELTEAGDQSITYTFVPTTR
;
A
#
# COMPACT_ATOMS: atom_id res chain seq x y z
N MET A 1 32.81 -10.16 19.28
CA MET A 1 32.86 -11.21 18.24
C MET A 1 34.31 -11.52 17.92
N SER A 2 34.73 -12.79 17.93
CA SER A 2 36.16 -13.10 17.71
C SER A 2 36.49 -13.08 16.21
N PRO A 3 37.68 -12.58 15.84
CA PRO A 3 38.12 -12.44 14.44
C PRO A 3 38.27 -13.77 13.68
N ASP A 4 38.25 -14.90 14.38
CA ASP A 4 38.35 -16.23 13.77
C ASP A 4 37.07 -16.65 13.03
N LEU A 5 35.91 -16.13 13.43
CA LEU A 5 34.63 -16.52 12.84
C LEU A 5 34.41 -15.84 11.47
N THR A 6 34.88 -14.59 11.33
CA THR A 6 34.86 -13.85 10.06
C THR A 6 35.79 -14.49 9.02
N ARG A 7 36.96 -14.98 9.46
CA ARG A 7 37.93 -15.63 8.58
C ARG A 7 37.45 -17.01 8.12
N ALA A 8 36.84 -17.78 9.03
CA ALA A 8 36.26 -19.08 8.70
C ALA A 8 35.07 -18.98 7.73
N LEU A 9 34.28 -17.89 7.80
CA LEU A 9 33.19 -17.65 6.85
C LEU A 9 33.71 -17.26 5.45
N HIS A 10 34.75 -16.43 5.39
CA HIS A 10 35.34 -16.02 4.11
C HIS A 10 36.00 -17.20 3.39
N ASP A 11 36.79 -18.01 4.10
CA ASP A 11 37.44 -19.19 3.50
C ASP A 11 36.40 -20.23 3.02
N ALA A 12 35.26 -20.35 3.69
CA ALA A 12 34.19 -21.27 3.29
C ALA A 12 33.45 -20.81 2.01
N VAL A 13 33.37 -19.50 1.76
CA VAL A 13 32.74 -18.94 0.55
C VAL A 13 33.71 -18.94 -0.62
N ASP A 14 34.99 -18.66 -0.38
CA ASP A 14 35.96 -18.46 -1.45
C ASP A 14 36.65 -19.75 -1.94
N THR A 15 36.63 -20.84 -1.15
CA THR A 15 37.36 -22.09 -1.49
C THR A 15 36.50 -23.35 -1.60
N GLY A 16 35.18 -23.23 -1.45
CA GLY A 16 34.27 -24.37 -1.63
C GLY A 16 34.22 -24.84 -3.09
N PRO A 17 34.30 -26.16 -3.37
CA PRO A 17 34.06 -26.67 -4.72
C PRO A 17 32.64 -26.29 -5.17
N ASP A 18 32.52 -25.83 -6.41
CA ASP A 18 31.30 -25.31 -7.06
C ASP A 18 30.23 -26.40 -7.32
N ASP A 19 30.27 -27.49 -6.55
CA ASP A 19 29.29 -28.56 -6.52
C ASP A 19 28.25 -28.24 -5.43
N SER A 20 27.54 -27.12 -5.59
CA SER A 20 26.34 -26.86 -4.78
C SER A 20 25.29 -27.94 -5.09
N PRO A 21 24.87 -28.77 -4.11
CA PRO A 21 23.89 -29.83 -4.34
C PRO A 21 22.46 -29.28 -4.55
N PHE A 22 22.30 -27.97 -4.67
CA PHE A 22 21.02 -27.30 -4.81
C PHE A 22 20.97 -26.53 -6.12
N SER A 23 20.37 -27.12 -7.16
CA SER A 23 20.02 -26.35 -8.35
C SER A 23 18.93 -25.32 -8.00
N VAL A 24 19.02 -24.14 -8.61
CA VAL A 24 18.00 -23.08 -8.47
C VAL A 24 16.60 -23.60 -8.84
N ASP A 25 16.53 -24.57 -9.77
CA ASP A 25 15.31 -25.29 -10.15
C ASP A 25 14.76 -26.18 -9.02
N ALA A 26 15.63 -26.84 -8.26
CA ALA A 26 15.22 -27.62 -7.09
C ALA A 26 14.70 -26.72 -5.96
N LEU A 27 15.28 -25.53 -5.79
CA LEU A 27 14.85 -24.55 -4.80
C LEU A 27 13.48 -23.94 -5.18
N THR A 28 13.32 -23.49 -6.42
CA THR A 28 12.05 -22.96 -6.95
C THR A 28 10.94 -24.03 -6.96
N GLY A 29 11.27 -25.29 -7.27
CA GLY A 29 10.37 -26.42 -7.14
C GLY A 29 9.91 -26.67 -5.69
N ARG A 30 10.81 -26.54 -4.71
CA ARG A 30 10.49 -26.67 -3.28
C ARG A 30 9.61 -25.54 -2.77
N ILE A 31 9.86 -24.30 -3.22
CA ILE A 31 9.05 -23.12 -2.89
C ILE A 31 7.64 -23.27 -3.47
N ARG A 32 7.50 -23.70 -4.74
CA ARG A 32 6.19 -24.00 -5.35
C ARG A 32 5.44 -25.10 -4.60
N ARG A 33 6.12 -26.18 -4.19
CA ARG A 33 5.52 -27.25 -3.37
C ARG A 33 5.06 -26.78 -1.98
N ARG A 34 5.84 -25.93 -1.29
CA ARG A 34 5.41 -25.38 0.01
C ARG A 34 4.20 -24.44 -0.12
N ARG A 35 4.12 -23.66 -1.21
CA ARG A 35 2.94 -22.81 -1.48
C ARG A 35 1.69 -23.63 -1.81
N THR A 36 1.82 -24.72 -2.58
CA THR A 36 0.68 -25.62 -2.86
C THR A 36 0.24 -26.42 -1.63
N VAL A 37 1.16 -26.85 -0.76
CA VAL A 37 0.81 -27.53 0.50
C VAL A 37 0.10 -26.58 1.48
N ARG A 38 0.48 -25.29 1.54
CA ARG A 38 -0.25 -24.28 2.35
C ARG A 38 -1.64 -23.95 1.80
N ALA A 39 -1.82 -23.97 0.47
CA ALA A 39 -3.15 -23.84 -0.14
C ALA A 39 -4.02 -25.08 0.16
N ALA A 40 -3.44 -26.28 0.15
CA ALA A 40 -4.15 -27.52 0.47
C ALA A 40 -4.53 -27.64 1.96
N SER A 41 -3.73 -27.10 2.88
CA SER A 41 -4.08 -27.10 4.32
C SER A 41 -5.22 -26.14 4.68
N ARG A 42 -5.55 -25.15 3.83
CA ARG A 42 -6.72 -24.27 4.01
C ARG A 42 -8.03 -24.85 3.46
N GLY A 43 -7.99 -25.94 2.69
CA GLY A 43 -9.18 -26.62 2.15
C GLY A 43 -9.63 -27.86 2.94
N GLY A 44 -9.06 -28.10 4.12
CA GLY A 44 -9.13 -29.38 4.83
C GLY A 44 -10.06 -29.46 6.04
N VAL A 45 -11.23 -28.80 6.06
CA VAL A 45 -12.30 -29.10 7.02
C VAL A 45 -13.66 -29.07 6.30
N ALA A 46 -13.90 -30.04 5.43
CA ALA A 46 -15.24 -30.35 4.93
C ALA A 46 -15.29 -31.81 4.49
N VAL A 47 -15.39 -32.73 5.45
CA VAL A 47 -15.79 -34.12 5.18
C VAL A 47 -17.00 -34.42 6.04
N GLY A 48 -18.17 -34.45 5.42
CA GLY A 48 -19.34 -35.09 6.02
C GLY A 48 -20.71 -34.53 5.64
N ALA A 49 -21.08 -34.54 4.35
CA ALA A 49 -22.46 -34.83 3.91
C ALA A 49 -22.54 -34.86 2.38
N ALA A 50 -22.48 -36.06 1.80
CA ALA A 50 -22.90 -36.31 0.43
C ALA A 50 -24.43 -36.35 0.36
N GLY A 51 -25.04 -35.67 -0.62
CA GLY A 51 -26.46 -35.89 -0.92
C GLY A 51 -27.16 -34.84 -1.80
N ALA A 52 -27.09 -35.05 -3.11
CA ALA A 52 -28.25 -35.05 -4.03
C ALA A 52 -28.86 -33.72 -4.57
N VAL A 53 -28.75 -33.64 -5.90
CA VAL A 53 -29.77 -33.21 -6.91
C VAL A 53 -29.83 -31.72 -7.26
N ALA A 54 -29.31 -31.46 -8.47
CA ALA A 54 -29.69 -30.36 -9.34
C ALA A 54 -31.15 -30.51 -9.79
N LEU A 55 -31.99 -29.53 -9.50
CA LEU A 55 -33.21 -29.21 -10.26
C LEU A 55 -33.42 -27.68 -10.23
N GLY A 56 -33.64 -27.11 -11.41
CA GLY A 56 -33.75 -25.68 -11.64
C GLY A 56 -34.88 -25.01 -10.85
N ALA A 57 -34.53 -23.93 -10.17
CA ALA A 57 -35.49 -23.00 -9.61
C ALA A 57 -35.75 -21.88 -10.62
N VAL A 58 -36.97 -21.86 -11.13
CA VAL A 58 -37.59 -20.70 -11.78
C VAL A 58 -37.55 -19.54 -10.78
N TRP A 59 -36.77 -18.51 -11.11
CA TRP A 59 -36.57 -17.32 -10.29
C TRP A 59 -37.80 -16.40 -10.40
N MET A 60 -38.84 -16.68 -9.62
CA MET A 60 -39.97 -15.77 -9.46
C MET A 60 -39.69 -14.75 -8.36
N GLY A 61 -39.31 -13.53 -8.74
CA GLY A 61 -39.70 -12.27 -8.07
C GLY A 61 -39.37 -12.08 -6.58
N GLY A 62 -38.44 -12.83 -6.00
CA GLY A 62 -37.90 -12.52 -4.67
C GLY A 62 -36.88 -11.40 -4.80
N ARG A 63 -36.99 -10.34 -3.98
CA ARG A 63 -35.93 -9.34 -3.79
C ARG A 63 -34.59 -10.08 -3.78
N ALA A 64 -33.66 -9.70 -4.68
CA ALA A 64 -32.28 -10.12 -4.54
C ALA A 64 -31.91 -9.92 -3.06
N PRO A 65 -31.24 -10.89 -2.40
CA PRO A 65 -30.81 -10.71 -1.02
C PRO A 65 -29.98 -9.44 -1.03
N SER A 66 -30.60 -8.33 -0.63
CA SER A 66 -29.95 -7.06 -0.44
C SER A 66 -29.04 -7.33 0.74
N SER A 67 -27.81 -7.77 0.44
CA SER A 67 -26.58 -7.53 1.21
C SER A 67 -26.91 -7.27 2.67
N ALA A 68 -27.36 -8.32 3.36
CA ALA A 68 -27.73 -8.20 4.76
C ALA A 68 -26.42 -8.07 5.52
N LEU A 69 -26.06 -6.82 5.85
CA LEU A 69 -24.90 -6.54 6.68
C LEU A 69 -24.96 -7.40 7.95
N PRO A 70 -23.82 -7.90 8.45
CA PRO A 70 -23.81 -8.75 9.61
C PRO A 70 -24.44 -8.03 10.80
N ALA A 71 -25.34 -8.72 11.50
CA ALA A 71 -25.93 -8.17 12.72
C ALA A 71 -24.88 -8.02 13.82
N ALA A 72 -25.04 -7.01 14.66
CA ALA A 72 -24.22 -6.84 15.84
C ALA A 72 -24.23 -8.09 16.72
N ARG A 73 -23.05 -8.50 17.14
CA ARG A 73 -22.82 -9.61 18.07
C ARG A 73 -22.23 -9.04 19.35
N PRO A 74 -23.03 -8.86 20.42
CA PRO A 74 -22.54 -8.27 21.66
C PRO A 74 -21.46 -9.14 22.35
N ASP A 75 -21.35 -10.42 21.95
CA ASP A 75 -20.33 -11.37 22.39
C ASP A 75 -19.07 -11.39 21.51
N ALA A 76 -19.03 -10.65 20.38
CA ALA A 76 -17.86 -10.60 19.53
C ALA A 76 -16.72 -9.83 20.21
N ALA A 77 -15.49 -10.35 20.08
CA ALA A 77 -14.31 -9.70 20.63
C ALA A 77 -14.12 -8.29 20.03
N GLN A 78 -13.62 -7.34 20.81
CA GLN A 78 -13.37 -5.98 20.34
C GLN A 78 -12.43 -5.98 19.14
N GLY A 79 -12.74 -5.17 18.13
CA GLY A 79 -11.95 -5.08 16.89
C GLY A 79 -12.17 -6.24 15.95
N THR A 80 -13.15 -7.09 16.23
CA THR A 80 -13.57 -8.15 15.32
C THR A 80 -14.89 -7.83 14.65
N CYS A 81 -15.12 -8.53 13.56
CA CYS A 81 -16.33 -8.50 12.78
C CYS A 81 -17.61 -8.69 13.61
N GLY A 82 -18.58 -7.81 13.40
CA GLY A 82 -19.87 -7.80 14.10
C GLY A 82 -19.80 -7.24 15.53
N SER A 83 -18.62 -6.89 16.05
CA SER A 83 -18.50 -6.25 17.36
C SER A 83 -19.17 -4.87 17.39
N PRO A 84 -19.76 -4.47 18.53
CA PRO A 84 -20.31 -3.14 18.67
C PRO A 84 -19.17 -2.12 18.86
N VAL A 85 -19.22 -1.00 18.15
CA VAL A 85 -18.26 0.12 18.30
C VAL A 85 -18.24 0.65 19.74
N ALA A 86 -19.39 0.60 20.43
CA ALA A 86 -19.51 1.02 21.83
C ALA A 86 -18.79 0.10 22.84
N ALA A 87 -18.26 -1.06 22.41
CA ALA A 87 -17.43 -1.90 23.29
C ALA A 87 -16.04 -1.30 23.55
N PHE A 88 -15.60 -0.34 22.75
CA PHE A 88 -14.30 0.29 22.92
C PHE A 88 -14.38 1.45 23.93
N PRO A 89 -13.38 1.60 24.82
CA PRO A 89 -13.26 2.79 25.64
C PRO A 89 -13.09 4.06 24.77
N PRO A 90 -13.66 5.20 25.21
CA PRO A 90 -13.45 6.47 24.53
C PRO A 90 -11.98 6.89 24.60
N ALA A 91 -11.40 7.30 23.47
CA ALA A 91 -10.06 7.87 23.46
C ALA A 91 -10.03 9.23 24.17
N THR A 92 -9.43 9.32 25.35
CA THR A 92 -9.15 10.61 25.98
C THR A 92 -7.89 11.22 25.38
N GLY A 93 -8.05 12.16 24.45
CA GLY A 93 -6.94 12.88 23.81
C GLY A 93 -6.21 12.05 22.75
N SER A 94 -6.97 11.45 21.82
CA SER A 94 -6.45 10.52 20.80
C SER A 94 -5.17 11.05 20.15
N PRO A 95 -4.03 10.37 20.33
CA PRO A 95 -2.80 10.71 19.60
C PRO A 95 -2.90 10.30 18.12
N VAL A 96 -3.96 9.59 17.75
CA VAL A 96 -4.17 9.05 16.42
C VAL A 96 -5.13 9.94 15.65
N THR A 97 -4.71 10.36 14.46
CA THR A 97 -5.54 11.04 13.49
C THR A 97 -5.40 10.40 12.11
N LEU A 98 -6.44 10.55 11.29
CA LEU A 98 -6.44 10.09 9.91
C LEU A 98 -6.07 11.28 9.01
N LEU A 99 -5.12 11.05 8.12
CA LEU A 99 -4.85 11.95 7.00
C LEU A 99 -5.70 11.46 5.82
N PRO A 100 -6.21 12.37 4.97
CA PRO A 100 -6.92 11.96 3.77
C PRO A 100 -6.00 11.11 2.90
N GLY A 101 -6.58 10.11 2.23
CA GLY A 101 -5.85 9.22 1.33
C GLY A 101 -5.40 9.96 0.08
N THR A 102 -4.36 10.80 0.18
CA THR A 102 -3.70 11.36 -1.00
C THR A 102 -2.75 10.32 -1.58
N SER A 103 -2.62 10.32 -2.90
CA SER A 103 -1.59 9.53 -3.58
C SER A 103 -0.17 9.96 -3.21
N ASP A 104 -0.02 11.14 -2.60
CA ASP A 104 1.23 11.65 -2.06
C ASP A 104 1.27 11.50 -0.54
N PRO A 105 2.13 10.61 0.00
CA PRO A 105 2.34 10.45 1.44
C PRO A 105 3.05 11.65 2.11
N PHE A 106 3.61 12.58 1.32
CA PHE A 106 4.38 13.74 1.79
C PHE A 106 3.68 15.07 1.61
N ALA A 107 2.55 15.10 0.91
CA ALA A 107 1.71 16.29 0.86
C ALA A 107 1.29 16.63 2.30
N SER A 108 1.58 17.85 2.74
CA SER A 108 1.18 18.32 4.07
C SER A 108 -0.34 18.51 4.10
N VAL A 109 -1.08 17.42 4.20
CA VAL A 109 -2.53 17.50 4.28
C VAL A 109 -2.93 17.65 5.74
N GLY A 110 -3.89 18.55 5.99
CA GLY A 110 -4.47 18.70 7.31
C GLY A 110 -5.06 17.39 7.79
N ALA A 111 -4.83 17.08 9.07
CA ALA A 111 -5.48 15.97 9.75
C ALA A 111 -7.00 16.11 9.66
N LEU A 112 -7.69 15.01 9.35
CA LEU A 112 -9.15 14.98 9.27
C LEU A 112 -9.74 15.06 10.68
N ALA A 113 -10.65 16.00 10.88
CA ALA A 113 -11.46 16.02 12.09
C ALA A 113 -12.48 14.86 12.08
N PRO A 114 -12.85 14.32 13.25
CA PRO A 114 -13.95 13.36 13.33
C PRO A 114 -15.24 13.92 12.70
N GLY A 115 -15.90 13.10 11.90
CA GLY A 115 -17.09 13.43 11.11
C GLY A 115 -16.78 13.93 9.69
N GLU A 116 -15.52 14.21 9.35
CA GLU A 116 -15.14 14.57 7.98
C GLU A 116 -15.12 13.34 7.06
N SER A 117 -15.25 13.59 5.75
CA SER A 117 -15.13 12.55 4.73
C SER A 117 -13.66 12.17 4.54
N ALA A 118 -13.36 10.91 4.78
CA ALA A 118 -12.05 10.33 4.56
C ALA A 118 -11.84 9.91 3.10
N ALA A 119 -12.88 9.38 2.46
CA ALA A 119 -12.85 9.00 1.05
C ALA A 119 -14.25 8.72 0.49
N ARG A 120 -14.39 8.88 -0.82
CA ARG A 120 -15.45 8.29 -1.66
C ARG A 120 -14.83 7.18 -2.49
N LEU A 121 -15.34 5.96 -2.42
CA LEU A 121 -14.67 4.79 -3.01
C LEU A 121 -15.62 4.02 -3.92
N THR A 122 -15.18 3.67 -5.13
CA THR A 122 -15.89 2.70 -5.99
C THR A 122 -15.33 1.28 -5.84
N GLY A 123 -14.19 1.14 -5.16
CA GLY A 123 -13.39 -0.07 -5.15
C GLY A 123 -13.56 -0.89 -3.89
N ARG A 124 -12.71 -1.91 -3.79
CA ARG A 124 -12.83 -2.96 -2.77
C ARG A 124 -11.81 -2.85 -1.64
N THR A 125 -11.06 -1.76 -1.62
CA THR A 125 -10.05 -1.51 -0.59
C THR A 125 -10.09 -0.02 -0.26
N PHE A 126 -9.81 0.33 0.99
CA PHE A 126 -9.51 1.68 1.43
C PHE A 126 -8.02 1.74 1.79
N VAL A 127 -7.37 2.83 1.43
CA VAL A 127 -5.99 3.11 1.82
C VAL A 127 -5.98 4.46 2.49
N GLY A 128 -5.58 4.50 3.75
CA GLY A 128 -5.53 5.72 4.55
C GLY A 128 -4.19 5.84 5.23
N GLN A 129 -3.77 7.08 5.48
CA GLN A 129 -2.61 7.35 6.30
C GLN A 129 -3.04 7.71 7.69
N VAL A 130 -2.43 7.05 8.66
CA VAL A 130 -2.66 7.30 10.07
C VAL A 130 -1.44 8.01 10.63
N ALA A 131 -1.67 9.20 11.17
CA ALA A 131 -0.70 9.97 11.91
C ALA A 131 -0.85 9.68 13.40
N VAL A 132 0.24 9.29 14.05
CA VAL A 132 0.32 9.00 15.48
C VAL A 132 1.27 9.99 16.13
N ALA A 133 0.76 10.82 17.04
CA ALA A 133 1.56 11.68 17.87
C ALA A 133 2.48 10.82 18.76
N LEU A 134 3.77 11.11 18.66
CA LEU A 134 4.81 10.47 19.44
C LEU A 134 4.95 11.19 20.78
N SER A 135 5.16 10.44 21.85
CA SER A 135 5.64 11.04 23.10
C SER A 135 7.03 11.67 22.88
N PRO A 136 7.47 12.62 23.72
CA PRO A 136 8.80 13.23 23.60
C PRO A 136 9.94 12.20 23.55
N GLU A 137 9.85 11.13 24.35
CA GLU A 137 10.83 10.04 24.34
C GLU A 137 10.80 9.26 23.02
N GLN A 138 9.62 9.03 22.43
CA GLN A 138 9.49 8.35 21.15
C GLN A 138 9.96 9.23 19.97
N SER A 139 9.61 10.52 19.97
CA SER A 139 10.10 11.46 18.94
C SER A 139 11.62 11.54 18.96
N PHE A 140 12.21 11.54 20.16
CA PHE A 140 13.64 11.51 20.38
C PHE A 140 14.29 10.25 19.75
N ASN A 141 13.74 9.05 19.98
CA ASN A 141 14.30 7.81 19.42
C ASN A 141 14.11 7.69 17.91
N ALA A 142 12.95 8.10 17.39
CA ALA A 142 12.71 8.08 15.96
C ALA A 142 13.69 8.98 15.21
N SER A 143 13.99 10.15 15.79
CA SER A 143 15.04 11.04 15.31
C SER A 143 16.40 10.34 15.28
N ALA A 144 16.75 9.58 16.33
CA ALA A 144 18.00 8.82 16.41
C ALA A 144 18.10 7.66 15.39
N VAL A 145 16.99 7.01 15.03
CA VAL A 145 16.95 5.94 14.00
C VAL A 145 17.12 6.52 12.61
N ALA A 146 16.35 7.55 12.26
CA ALA A 146 16.49 8.27 10.99
C ALA A 146 17.93 8.77 10.80
N GLN A 147 18.57 9.16 11.90
CA GLN A 147 19.98 9.58 11.93
C GLN A 147 20.97 8.46 11.61
N GLY A 148 20.79 7.26 12.19
CA GLY A 148 21.66 6.11 11.91
C GLY A 148 21.61 5.69 10.43
N GLU A 149 20.44 5.79 9.80
CA GLU A 149 20.27 5.55 8.37
C GLU A 149 20.91 6.66 7.53
N THR A 150 20.77 7.94 7.93
CA THR A 150 21.47 9.04 7.25
C THR A 150 22.99 8.95 7.38
N GLU A 151 23.51 8.45 8.51
CA GLU A 151 24.95 8.25 8.68
C GLU A 151 25.46 7.12 7.78
N ALA A 152 24.75 5.98 7.71
CA ALA A 152 25.10 4.89 6.81
C ALA A 152 25.04 5.32 5.33
N ALA A 153 24.00 6.07 4.93
CA ALA A 153 23.86 6.63 3.59
C ALA A 153 24.98 7.63 3.27
N LEU A 154 25.34 8.51 4.23
CA LEU A 154 26.45 9.43 4.08
C LEU A 154 27.78 8.69 3.92
N GLN A 155 28.03 7.65 4.71
CA GLN A 155 29.22 6.81 4.60
C GLN A 155 29.29 6.10 3.24
N GLN A 156 28.17 5.59 2.73
CA GLN A 156 28.10 4.97 1.41
C GLN A 156 28.38 5.98 0.29
N LEU A 157 27.81 7.18 0.34
CA LEU A 157 28.07 8.25 -0.63
C LEU A 157 29.53 8.70 -0.59
N GLN A 158 30.11 8.83 0.61
CA GLN A 158 31.53 9.14 0.78
C GLN A 158 32.44 8.04 0.21
N ALA A 159 32.10 6.77 0.42
CA ALA A 159 32.82 5.64 -0.14
C ALA A 159 32.75 5.59 -1.68
N ALA A 160 31.56 5.85 -2.24
CA ALA A 160 31.34 5.94 -3.69
C ALA A 160 32.16 7.09 -4.30
N LEU A 161 32.16 8.27 -3.67
CA LEU A 161 32.95 9.42 -4.12
C LEU A 161 34.46 9.13 -4.05
N ALA A 162 34.92 8.49 -2.97
CA ALA A 162 36.32 8.07 -2.83
C ALA A 162 36.72 7.03 -3.90
N LEU A 163 35.82 6.12 -4.28
CA LEU A 163 36.06 5.17 -5.37
C LEU A 163 36.14 5.87 -6.73
N ALA A 164 35.18 6.74 -7.04
CA ALA A 164 35.13 7.51 -8.29
C ALA A 164 36.41 8.36 -8.47
N ARG A 165 36.85 9.05 -7.41
CA ARG A 165 38.10 9.84 -7.42
C ARG A 165 39.33 8.96 -7.65
N ARG A 166 39.41 7.77 -7.03
CA ARG A 166 40.52 6.81 -7.26
C ARG A 166 40.57 6.31 -8.69
N GLN A 167 39.41 5.99 -9.27
CA GLN A 167 39.29 5.51 -10.65
C GLN A 167 39.66 6.60 -11.66
N ALA A 168 39.22 7.84 -11.44
CA ALA A 168 39.62 8.99 -12.25
C ALA A 168 41.14 9.22 -12.20
N ALA A 169 41.75 9.16 -11.01
CA ALA A 169 43.20 9.28 -10.84
C ALA A 169 43.99 8.14 -11.53
N ALA A 170 43.39 6.95 -11.65
CA ALA A 170 43.97 5.81 -12.35
C ALA A 170 43.75 5.85 -13.88
N GLY A 171 43.15 6.92 -14.42
CA GLY A 171 42.85 7.04 -15.85
C GLY A 171 41.74 6.08 -16.33
N ARG A 172 40.87 5.63 -15.42
CA ARG A 172 39.76 4.70 -15.69
C ARG A 172 38.45 5.24 -15.10
N PRO A 173 38.00 6.45 -15.49
CA PRO A 173 36.79 7.03 -14.92
C PRO A 173 35.57 6.18 -15.26
N THR A 174 34.81 5.81 -14.23
CA THR A 174 33.45 5.27 -14.37
C THR A 174 32.41 6.37 -14.43
N LEU A 175 32.71 7.53 -13.83
CA LEU A 175 31.96 8.77 -13.90
C LEU A 175 32.84 9.85 -14.53
N ASP A 176 32.23 10.70 -15.36
CA ASP A 176 32.89 11.89 -15.88
C ASP A 176 32.99 13.00 -14.81
N ALA A 177 33.58 14.13 -15.18
CA ALA A 177 33.76 15.26 -14.26
C ALA A 177 32.43 15.82 -13.72
N GLN A 178 31.35 15.76 -14.51
CA GLN A 178 30.03 16.23 -14.12
C GLN A 178 29.40 15.26 -13.10
N GLY A 179 29.48 13.95 -13.35
CA GLY A 179 28.98 12.94 -12.41
C GLY A 179 29.71 12.95 -11.06
N ILE A 180 31.01 13.27 -11.04
CA ILE A 180 31.76 13.47 -9.79
C ILE A 180 31.28 14.70 -9.04
N ALA A 181 31.07 15.84 -9.73
CA ALA A 181 30.58 17.06 -9.12
C ALA A 181 29.15 16.91 -8.56
N GLU A 182 28.29 16.17 -9.25
CA GLU A 182 26.95 15.84 -8.77
C GLU A 182 27.00 14.98 -7.51
N LEU A 183 27.86 13.95 -7.49
CA LEU A 183 28.06 13.09 -6.33
C LEU A 183 28.63 13.86 -5.13
N GLU A 184 29.54 14.81 -5.36
CA GLU A 184 30.03 15.74 -4.34
C GLU A 184 28.90 16.62 -3.76
N GLY A 185 28.02 17.15 -4.62
CA GLY A 185 26.84 17.89 -4.20
C GLY A 185 25.83 17.04 -3.41
N ARG A 186 25.74 15.72 -3.68
CA ARG A 186 24.94 14.79 -2.88
C ARG A 186 25.55 14.52 -1.51
N VAL A 187 26.88 14.32 -1.44
CA VAL A 187 27.60 14.13 -0.17
C VAL A 187 27.47 15.38 0.72
N ALA A 188 27.59 16.58 0.16
CA ALA A 188 27.48 17.83 0.92
C ALA A 188 26.07 17.99 1.54
N ARG A 189 25.01 17.80 0.75
CA ARG A 189 23.61 17.86 1.23
C ARG A 189 23.30 16.81 2.29
N ALA A 190 23.80 15.58 2.12
CA ALA A 190 23.65 14.53 3.12
C ALA A 190 24.40 14.85 4.42
N GLY A 191 25.57 15.50 4.32
CA GLY A 191 26.34 15.95 5.48
C GLY A 191 25.64 17.04 6.29
N GLU A 192 25.01 18.01 5.62
CA GLU A 192 24.19 19.06 6.27
C GLU A 192 22.98 18.44 6.98
N ALA A 193 22.23 17.56 6.32
CA ALA A 193 21.09 16.85 6.92
C ALA A 193 21.50 16.01 8.14
N ASN A 194 22.65 15.31 8.08
CA ASN A 194 23.14 14.51 9.19
C ASN A 194 23.62 15.36 10.39
N ALA A 195 24.19 16.54 10.13
CA ALA A 195 24.64 17.46 11.17
C ALA A 195 23.48 18.10 11.94
N ASP A 196 22.42 18.51 11.23
CA ASP A 196 21.19 19.02 11.83
C ASP A 196 20.50 17.96 12.68
N ALA A 197 20.58 16.70 12.25
CA ALA A 197 19.97 15.60 12.96
C ALA A 197 20.80 15.21 14.22
N SER A 198 22.14 15.12 14.13
CA SER A 198 23.04 14.68 15.24
C SER A 198 22.96 15.50 16.54
N ALA A 199 22.38 16.70 16.55
CA ALA A 199 22.23 17.53 17.74
C ALA A 199 21.22 16.97 18.79
N VAL A 200 20.50 15.90 18.46
CA VAL A 200 19.34 15.38 19.22
C VAL A 200 19.63 13.97 19.77
N LEU A 201 20.85 13.61 20.16
CA LEU A 201 21.20 12.21 20.52
C LEU A 201 21.65 12.03 22.00
N GLN A 202 20.81 11.46 22.86
CA GLN A 202 21.08 10.23 23.62
C GLN A 202 19.79 9.58 24.23
N ILE A 203 19.59 8.26 23.99
CA ILE A 203 18.77 7.28 24.77
C ILE A 203 17.43 6.81 24.14
N VAL A 204 17.45 5.61 23.52
CA VAL A 204 16.42 4.52 23.42
C VAL A 204 16.31 3.91 22.00
N GLY A 205 16.15 2.58 21.94
CA GLY A 205 16.25 1.75 20.73
C GLY A 205 14.94 1.54 19.94
N PRO A 206 15.06 1.00 18.71
CA PRO A 206 14.00 0.94 17.69
C PRO A 206 12.84 -0.03 17.98
N ASP A 207 12.75 -0.74 19.10
CA ASP A 207 11.63 -1.69 19.30
C ASP A 207 10.40 -1.07 20.00
N ALA A 208 10.56 0.08 20.65
CA ALA A 208 9.52 0.65 21.53
C ALA A 208 8.49 1.54 20.81
N ILE A 209 8.75 1.94 19.56
CA ILE A 209 7.84 2.82 18.77
C ILE A 209 6.95 2.00 17.84
N TYR A 210 7.37 0.78 17.50
CA TYR A 210 6.91 0.10 16.29
C TYR A 210 5.68 -0.79 16.48
N ARG A 211 5.27 -1.07 17.73
CA ARG A 211 4.19 -2.02 18.06
C ARG A 211 2.90 -1.37 18.52
N ARG A 212 2.44 -0.32 17.85
CA ARG A 212 1.01 0.00 17.96
C ARG A 212 0.30 -0.85 16.94
N ASP A 213 -0.43 -1.86 17.41
CA ASP A 213 -1.37 -2.65 16.60
C ASP A 213 -2.51 -1.72 16.14
N LEU A 214 -2.25 -0.98 15.07
CA LEU A 214 -3.22 -0.14 14.40
C LEU A 214 -4.09 -1.03 13.53
N GLN A 215 -5.40 -0.90 13.68
CA GLN A 215 -6.37 -1.63 12.89
C GLN A 215 -7.43 -0.67 12.38
N LEU A 216 -7.75 -0.76 11.10
CA LEU A 216 -8.87 -0.04 10.51
C LEU A 216 -10.15 -0.84 10.74
N LEU A 217 -11.18 -0.16 11.24
CA LEU A 217 -12.50 -0.72 11.42
C LEU A 217 -13.49 0.10 10.60
N LEU A 218 -14.27 -0.56 9.78
CA LEU A 218 -15.41 0.07 9.11
C LEU A 218 -16.69 -0.41 9.79
N ALA A 219 -17.55 0.54 10.14
CA ALA A 219 -18.81 0.29 10.80
C ALA A 219 -19.98 0.82 9.98
N HIS A 220 -21.12 0.15 10.10
CA HIS A 220 -22.40 0.65 9.61
C HIS A 220 -23.35 0.79 10.80
N GLY A 221 -23.65 2.03 11.16
CA GLY A 221 -24.25 2.35 12.46
C GLY A 221 -23.31 1.92 13.59
N SER A 222 -23.80 1.17 14.57
CA SER A 222 -23.00 0.78 15.73
C SER A 222 -22.21 -0.52 15.57
N THR A 223 -22.16 -1.11 14.37
CA THR A 223 -21.64 -2.48 14.15
C THR A 223 -20.46 -2.46 13.19
N VAL A 224 -19.36 -3.11 13.57
CA VAL A 224 -18.21 -3.32 12.69
C VAL A 224 -18.56 -4.32 11.58
N VAL A 225 -18.41 -3.91 10.32
CA VAL A 225 -18.79 -4.67 9.12
C VAL A 225 -17.60 -5.05 8.22
N ALA A 226 -16.45 -4.39 8.39
CA ALA A 226 -15.17 -4.79 7.82
C ALA A 226 -14.03 -4.42 8.75
N VAL A 227 -12.95 -5.19 8.69
CA VAL A 227 -11.76 -5.05 9.53
C VAL A 227 -10.53 -5.22 8.65
N GLY A 228 -9.52 -4.37 8.85
CA GLY A 228 -8.29 -4.35 8.08
C GLY A 228 -7.18 -3.66 8.86
N GLY A 229 -6.06 -3.38 8.22
CA GLY A 229 -4.81 -3.08 8.91
C GLY A 229 -3.81 -4.22 8.79
N HIS A 230 -3.82 -4.91 7.63
CA HIS A 230 -2.69 -5.76 7.30
C HIS A 230 -1.47 -4.85 7.20
N GLU A 231 -0.49 -5.06 8.08
CA GLU A 231 0.86 -4.63 7.80
C GLU A 231 1.22 -5.28 6.47
N ASN A 232 1.51 -4.47 5.44
CA ASN A 232 2.48 -4.96 4.49
C ASN A 232 3.68 -5.37 5.36
N ASP A 233 4.19 -6.60 5.23
CA ASP A 233 5.25 -7.14 6.10
C ASP A 233 6.50 -6.23 6.20
N ASP A 234 6.59 -5.19 5.35
CA ASP A 234 7.63 -4.16 5.28
C ASP A 234 7.12 -2.73 5.60
N GLY A 235 5.94 -2.55 6.19
CA GLY A 235 5.25 -1.27 6.32
C GLY A 235 6.14 -0.18 6.93
N GLU A 236 6.79 0.60 6.07
CA GLU A 236 7.71 1.66 6.46
C GLU A 236 6.93 2.69 7.26
N MET A 237 7.36 2.90 8.50
CA MET A 237 6.88 4.00 9.32
C MET A 237 7.72 5.21 8.98
N PHE A 238 7.07 6.27 8.52
CA PHE A 238 7.75 7.54 8.27
C PHE A 238 7.62 8.41 9.51
N VAL A 239 8.72 8.93 10.04
CA VAL A 239 8.65 9.86 11.16
C VAL A 239 8.97 11.27 10.69
N GLN A 240 8.04 12.18 10.97
CA GLN A 240 8.17 13.60 10.67
C GLN A 240 8.00 14.39 11.96
N GLY A 241 9.12 14.78 12.58
CA GLY A 241 9.13 15.51 13.85
C GLY A 241 8.53 14.69 15.01
N GLU A 242 7.39 15.16 15.52
CA GLU A 242 6.67 14.53 16.65
C GLU A 242 5.56 13.58 16.18
N THR A 243 5.50 13.25 14.89
CA THR A 243 4.44 12.40 14.31
C THR A 243 5.04 11.23 13.56
N ALA A 244 4.55 10.02 13.84
CA ALA A 244 4.76 8.85 13.01
C ALA A 244 3.59 8.66 12.05
N LEU A 245 3.88 8.47 10.78
CA LEU A 245 2.92 8.18 9.72
C LEU A 245 2.99 6.70 9.40
N ARG A 246 1.82 6.06 9.32
CA ARG A 246 1.66 4.71 8.79
C ARG A 246 0.57 4.69 7.74
N THR A 247 0.86 4.07 6.61
CA THR A 247 -0.17 3.72 5.62
C THR A 247 -0.85 2.42 6.07
N LEU A 248 -2.18 2.44 6.18
CA LEU A 248 -2.99 1.27 6.49
C LEU A 248 -3.90 0.97 5.31
N GLU A 249 -4.05 -0.32 5.03
CA GLU A 249 -4.96 -0.83 4.01
C GLU A 249 -6.08 -1.64 4.65
N LEU A 250 -7.31 -1.42 4.16
CA LEU A 250 -8.51 -2.11 4.59
C LEU A 250 -9.21 -2.68 3.37
N GLY A 251 -9.29 -4.01 3.26
CA GLY A 251 -10.20 -4.64 2.32
C GLY A 251 -11.66 -4.37 2.72
N LEU A 252 -12.45 -3.82 1.82
CA LEU A 252 -13.87 -3.49 1.97
C LEU A 252 -14.77 -4.70 1.68
N GLN A 253 -14.32 -5.87 2.12
CA GLN A 253 -15.09 -7.10 2.05
C GLN A 253 -15.91 -7.24 3.33
N GLY A 254 -17.17 -7.65 3.17
CA GLY A 254 -18.04 -7.94 4.29
C GLY A 254 -17.42 -9.00 5.19
N CYS A 255 -17.55 -8.79 6.50
CA CYS A 255 -17.09 -9.68 7.54
C CYS A 255 -17.62 -11.13 7.47
N ASP A 256 -18.69 -11.38 6.73
CA ASP A 256 -19.25 -12.72 6.50
C ASP A 256 -18.63 -13.42 5.28
N GLU A 257 -17.59 -12.81 4.67
CA GLU A 257 -16.96 -13.24 3.41
C GLU A 257 -17.97 -13.40 2.26
N SER A 258 -19.20 -12.87 2.42
CA SER A 258 -20.30 -13.09 1.47
C SER A 258 -20.16 -12.25 0.20
N GLY A 259 -19.23 -11.29 0.21
CA GLY A 259 -18.91 -10.44 -0.93
C GLY A 259 -18.59 -9.02 -0.51
N ASP A 260 -18.84 -8.11 -1.44
CA ASP A 260 -18.60 -6.69 -1.27
C ASP A 260 -19.62 -6.03 -0.36
N LEU A 261 -19.15 -5.04 0.39
CA LEU A 261 -20.05 -4.17 1.14
C LEU A 261 -20.98 -3.43 0.17
N PRO A 262 -22.27 -3.27 0.51
CA PRO A 262 -23.19 -2.52 -0.32
C PRO A 262 -22.78 -1.04 -0.39
N PRO A 263 -23.17 -0.32 -1.46
CA PRO A 263 -23.01 1.12 -1.52
C PRO A 263 -23.74 1.81 -0.35
N GLY A 264 -23.12 2.86 0.20
CA GLY A 264 -23.63 3.61 1.34
C GLY A 264 -22.52 4.34 2.09
N THR A 265 -22.92 5.12 3.09
CA THR A 265 -21.99 5.81 3.99
C THR A 265 -21.68 4.93 5.19
N TYR A 266 -20.40 4.86 5.53
CA TYR A 266 -19.87 4.06 6.63
C TYR A 266 -19.02 4.92 7.56
N ASP A 267 -18.96 4.52 8.83
CA ASP A 267 -18.09 5.12 9.82
C ASP A 267 -16.75 4.36 9.84
N LEU A 268 -15.66 5.06 9.57
CA LEU A 268 -14.30 4.56 9.65
C LEU A 268 -13.69 4.93 11.00
N TYR A 269 -13.06 3.95 11.63
CA TYR A 269 -12.32 4.12 12.87
C TYR A 269 -10.92 3.54 12.75
N VAL A 270 -10.01 4.08 13.55
CA VAL A 270 -8.71 3.46 13.81
C VAL A 270 -8.71 2.95 15.25
N ALA A 271 -8.62 1.64 15.42
CA ALA A 271 -8.40 1.01 16.71
C ALA A 271 -6.91 0.88 17.00
N TYR A 272 -6.49 1.26 18.19
CA TYR A 272 -5.10 1.23 18.62
C TYR A 272 -4.98 0.84 20.09
N ASP A 273 -3.85 0.24 20.45
CA ASP A 273 -3.51 -0.10 21.83
C ASP A 273 -3.09 1.16 22.62
N THR A 274 -3.69 1.38 23.79
CA THR A 274 -3.36 2.50 24.68
C THR A 274 -2.17 2.22 25.60
N ASP A 275 -1.82 0.95 25.83
CA ASP A 275 -0.93 0.52 26.92
C ASP A 275 0.51 0.21 26.45
N SER A 276 0.81 0.45 25.18
CA SER A 276 2.11 0.18 24.55
C SER A 276 3.29 1.03 25.09
N ALA A 277 3.07 1.88 26.09
CA ALA A 277 4.14 2.66 26.74
C ALA A 277 5.10 1.81 27.61
N GLY A 278 4.86 0.51 27.81
CA GLY A 278 5.64 -0.28 28.77
C GLY A 278 5.87 -1.75 28.41
N GLY A 279 6.66 -2.03 27.36
CA GLY A 279 7.42 -3.29 27.22
C GLY A 279 6.67 -4.62 27.45
N ALA A 280 5.35 -4.66 27.20
CA ALA A 280 4.54 -5.82 27.51
C ALA A 280 4.82 -6.98 26.52
N GLU A 281 4.76 -8.20 27.06
CA GLU A 281 4.91 -9.47 26.37
C GLU A 281 4.05 -9.54 25.09
N ALA A 282 4.67 -9.90 23.96
CA ALA A 282 4.08 -9.89 22.61
C ALA A 282 2.83 -10.78 22.40
N ASP A 283 2.45 -11.59 23.39
CA ASP A 283 1.43 -12.63 23.25
C ASP A 283 0.10 -12.31 23.97
N ARG A 284 -0.04 -11.13 24.59
CA ARG A 284 -1.35 -10.71 25.14
C ARG A 284 -2.07 -9.83 24.14
N ILE A 285 -3.28 -10.25 23.75
CA ILE A 285 -4.25 -9.37 23.11
C ILE A 285 -4.54 -8.25 24.12
N PRO A 286 -4.22 -6.97 23.80
CA PRO A 286 -4.51 -5.87 24.71
C PRO A 286 -6.01 -5.81 24.94
N GLU A 287 -6.44 -5.93 26.20
CA GLU A 287 -7.86 -5.80 26.56
C GLU A 287 -8.34 -4.34 26.47
N ASP A 288 -7.41 -3.39 26.37
CA ASP A 288 -7.65 -1.95 26.36
C ASP A 288 -7.25 -1.33 25.01
N ARG A 289 -8.17 -1.41 24.03
CA ARG A 289 -8.02 -0.73 22.73
C ARG A 289 -8.88 0.51 22.69
N ALA A 290 -8.32 1.66 22.32
CA ALA A 290 -9.09 2.87 22.09
C ALA A 290 -9.45 3.02 20.60
N LEU A 291 -10.47 3.86 20.32
CA LEU A 291 -10.84 4.25 18.96
C LEU A 291 -10.57 5.72 18.70
N ALA A 292 -9.99 6.00 17.54
CA ALA A 292 -10.04 7.31 16.90
C ALA A 292 -11.09 7.32 15.78
N GLY A 293 -11.77 8.46 15.59
CA GLY A 293 -12.88 8.62 14.65
C GLY A 293 -14.20 9.03 15.35
N PRO A 294 -15.37 8.85 14.71
CA PRO A 294 -15.54 8.33 13.35
C PRO A 294 -15.07 9.32 12.30
N TRP A 295 -14.55 8.82 11.17
CA TRP A 295 -14.56 9.52 9.89
C TRP A 295 -15.58 8.87 8.97
N THR A 296 -15.98 9.53 7.90
CA THR A 296 -16.96 8.97 6.96
C THR A 296 -16.30 8.43 5.70
N VAL A 297 -16.71 7.25 5.24
CA VAL A 297 -16.32 6.68 3.95
C VAL A 297 -17.59 6.41 3.17
N ASP A 298 -17.68 6.98 1.97
CA ASP A 298 -18.80 6.74 1.07
C ASP A 298 -18.43 5.66 0.06
N LEU A 299 -19.03 4.47 0.20
CA LEU A 299 -18.93 3.43 -0.80
C LEU A 299 -19.96 3.68 -1.90
N LEU A 300 -19.46 3.94 -3.09
CA LEU A 300 -20.25 4.19 -4.28
C LEU A 300 -20.62 2.87 -4.95
N ALA A 301 -21.66 2.90 -5.78
CA ALA A 301 -21.98 1.75 -6.60
C ALA A 301 -20.88 1.54 -7.63
N ALA A 302 -20.49 0.28 -7.87
CA ALA A 302 -19.57 -0.04 -8.95
C ALA A 302 -20.11 0.50 -10.28
N GLU A 303 -19.33 1.33 -10.94
CA GLU A 303 -19.73 1.91 -12.21
C GLU A 303 -19.67 0.86 -13.33
N PRO A 304 -20.58 0.92 -14.31
CA PRO A 304 -20.51 0.03 -15.46
C PRO A 304 -19.25 0.31 -16.29
N GLN A 305 -18.82 -0.70 -17.04
CA GLN A 305 -17.74 -0.53 -18.02
C GLN A 305 -18.08 0.59 -19.03
N PRO A 306 -17.09 1.42 -19.42
CA PRO A 306 -17.33 2.53 -20.32
C PRO A 306 -17.95 2.08 -21.65
N THR A 307 -19.00 2.76 -22.09
CA THR A 307 -19.67 2.49 -23.38
C THR A 307 -19.27 3.52 -24.44
N GLY A 308 -19.46 3.18 -25.72
CA GLY A 308 -19.15 4.10 -26.83
C GLY A 308 -17.69 4.12 -27.28
N LEU A 309 -16.89 3.12 -26.86
CA LEU A 309 -15.53 2.93 -27.36
C LEU A 309 -15.53 2.69 -28.88
N PRO A 310 -14.50 3.15 -29.61
CA PRO A 310 -14.30 2.81 -31.01
C PRO A 310 -14.28 1.30 -31.23
N SER A 311 -14.87 0.83 -32.33
CA SER A 311 -15.00 -0.61 -32.64
C SER A 311 -13.68 -1.37 -32.73
N GLU A 312 -12.60 -0.65 -32.99
CA GLU A 312 -11.23 -1.14 -33.14
C GLU A 312 -10.44 -1.12 -31.82
N PHE A 313 -11.00 -0.57 -30.74
CA PHE A 313 -10.35 -0.61 -29.43
C PHE A 313 -10.40 -2.05 -28.87
N PRO A 314 -9.26 -2.65 -28.46
CA PRO A 314 -9.20 -4.05 -28.05
C PRO A 314 -9.70 -4.25 -26.62
N THR A 315 -11.01 -4.12 -26.42
CA THR A 315 -11.69 -4.25 -25.11
C THR A 315 -11.42 -5.56 -24.37
N ASP A 316 -11.09 -6.64 -25.09
CA ASP A 316 -10.76 -7.94 -24.49
C ASP A 316 -9.33 -8.00 -23.93
N GLU A 317 -8.44 -7.11 -24.36
CA GLU A 317 -7.02 -7.07 -23.97
C GLU A 317 -6.71 -5.92 -23.00
N LEU A 318 -7.40 -4.79 -23.14
CA LEU A 318 -7.14 -3.55 -22.42
C LEU A 318 -8.29 -3.23 -21.47
N PRO A 319 -8.22 -3.70 -20.20
CA PRO A 319 -9.26 -3.40 -19.24
C PRO A 319 -9.24 -1.90 -18.88
N LEU A 320 -10.43 -1.34 -18.68
CA LEU A 320 -10.62 0.02 -18.21
C LEU A 320 -11.40 -0.02 -16.89
N ALA A 321 -11.17 0.97 -16.03
CA ALA A 321 -12.03 1.21 -14.88
C ALA A 321 -13.47 1.50 -15.34
N GLY A 322 -14.44 1.14 -14.52
CA GLY A 322 -15.83 1.56 -14.72
C GLY A 322 -15.93 3.09 -14.69
N GLY A 323 -16.89 3.64 -15.44
CA GLY A 323 -17.12 5.09 -15.47
C GLY A 323 -17.61 5.59 -16.82
N ARG A 324 -17.60 6.92 -16.98
CA ARG A 324 -18.06 7.60 -18.18
C ARG A 324 -16.90 7.83 -19.14
N LEU A 325 -17.00 7.29 -20.36
CA LEU A 325 -16.05 7.57 -21.41
C LEU A 325 -16.09 9.07 -21.78
N VAL A 326 -14.96 9.75 -21.65
CA VAL A 326 -14.79 11.15 -22.08
C VAL A 326 -14.25 11.19 -23.50
N SER A 327 -13.16 10.46 -23.76
CA SER A 327 -12.56 10.34 -25.10
C SER A 327 -11.83 9.01 -25.26
N ALA A 328 -11.74 8.56 -26.51
CA ALA A 328 -10.93 7.43 -26.93
C ALA A 328 -10.35 7.73 -28.31
N GLU A 329 -9.06 8.01 -28.36
CA GLU A 329 -8.37 8.49 -29.55
C GLU A 329 -7.20 7.57 -29.90
N ARG A 330 -7.02 7.35 -31.20
CA ARG A 330 -5.89 6.60 -31.72
C ARG A 330 -4.66 7.51 -31.82
N LEU A 331 -3.54 7.10 -31.21
CA LEU A 331 -2.28 7.84 -31.21
C LEU A 331 -1.59 7.71 -32.58
N SER A 332 -1.85 8.66 -33.48
CA SER A 332 -1.38 8.70 -34.88
C SER A 332 -1.96 7.59 -35.80
N PRO A 333 -1.94 7.75 -37.14
CA PRO A 333 -2.50 6.75 -38.06
C PRO A 333 -1.55 5.59 -38.41
N SER A 334 -0.44 5.40 -37.69
CA SER A 334 0.51 4.29 -37.95
C SER A 334 -0.12 2.93 -37.58
N PRO A 335 0.24 1.81 -38.23
CA PRO A 335 -0.14 0.47 -37.77
C PRO A 335 0.40 0.09 -36.38
N THR A 336 1.36 0.86 -35.83
CA THR A 336 1.86 0.76 -34.45
C THR A 336 1.21 1.79 -33.51
N SER A 337 0.06 2.34 -33.91
CA SER A 337 -0.59 3.40 -33.16
C SER A 337 -1.21 2.87 -31.88
N GLY A 338 -0.89 3.57 -30.81
CA GLY A 338 -1.47 3.36 -29.50
C GLY A 338 -2.89 3.90 -29.37
N TRP A 339 -3.40 3.85 -28.15
CA TRP A 339 -4.67 4.42 -27.75
C TRP A 339 -4.45 5.38 -26.60
N ARG A 340 -5.16 6.51 -26.62
CA ARG A 340 -5.37 7.35 -25.46
C ARG A 340 -6.85 7.31 -25.10
N VAL A 341 -7.15 6.85 -23.89
CA VAL A 341 -8.52 6.75 -23.39
C VAL A 341 -8.63 7.56 -22.12
N VAL A 342 -9.64 8.42 -22.04
CA VAL A 342 -9.94 9.20 -20.83
C VAL A 342 -11.30 8.75 -20.31
N VAL A 343 -11.32 8.26 -19.08
CA VAL A 343 -12.52 7.83 -18.37
C VAL A 343 -12.71 8.74 -17.17
N GLU A 344 -13.87 9.38 -17.07
CA GLU A 344 -14.29 10.08 -15.87
C GLU A 344 -14.90 9.05 -14.92
N VAL A 345 -14.45 9.09 -13.68
CA VAL A 345 -14.66 8.03 -12.69
C VAL A 345 -15.18 8.66 -11.42
N ASP A 346 -16.15 7.98 -10.81
CA ASP A 346 -16.56 8.31 -9.46
C ASP A 346 -15.60 7.67 -8.44
N GLY A 347 -15.22 8.44 -7.42
CA GLY A 347 -14.45 7.97 -6.28
C GLY A 347 -12.94 8.19 -6.36
N ASP A 348 -12.36 8.44 -5.19
CA ASP A 348 -10.98 8.86 -4.95
C ASP A 348 -9.96 7.74 -5.25
N ASP A 349 -10.41 6.47 -5.31
CA ASP A 349 -9.57 5.29 -5.48
C ASP A 349 -9.46 4.77 -6.91
N ALA A 350 -9.97 5.51 -7.89
CA ALA A 350 -10.03 5.05 -9.27
C ALA A 350 -8.66 4.76 -9.90
N LEU A 351 -7.60 5.48 -9.51
CA LEU A 351 -6.23 5.18 -9.94
C LEU A 351 -5.81 3.78 -9.47
N ARG A 352 -6.05 3.48 -8.19
CA ARG A 352 -5.67 2.19 -7.61
C ARG A 352 -6.48 1.07 -8.23
N GLN A 353 -7.78 1.25 -8.46
CA GLN A 353 -8.60 0.27 -9.17
C GLN A 353 -8.07 0.00 -10.58
N SER A 354 -7.68 1.05 -11.30
CA SER A 354 -7.09 0.91 -12.63
C SER A 354 -5.83 0.06 -12.60
N VAL A 355 -5.00 0.21 -11.57
CA VAL A 355 -3.79 -0.59 -11.36
C VAL A 355 -4.13 -2.03 -10.98
N GLU A 356 -5.08 -2.24 -10.07
CA GLU A 356 -5.53 -3.57 -9.66
C GLU A 356 -6.12 -4.37 -10.84
N LEU A 357 -6.83 -3.69 -11.75
CA LEU A 357 -7.31 -4.27 -13.01
C LEU A 357 -6.16 -4.73 -13.92
N LEU A 358 -5.06 -3.96 -13.99
CA LEU A 358 -3.87 -4.35 -14.75
C LEU A 358 -3.03 -5.42 -14.04
N ALA A 359 -3.09 -5.52 -12.72
CA ALA A 359 -2.31 -6.48 -11.91
C ALA A 359 -2.90 -7.90 -11.88
N LEU A 360 -3.97 -8.16 -12.62
CA LEU A 360 -4.61 -9.48 -12.68
C LEU A 360 -3.63 -10.59 -13.14
N PRO A 361 -3.82 -11.85 -12.71
CA PRO A 361 -2.86 -12.93 -12.96
C PRO A 361 -2.55 -13.11 -14.45
N GLY A 362 -1.28 -12.89 -14.84
CA GLY A 362 -0.83 -12.97 -16.24
C GLY A 362 -0.14 -11.70 -16.75
N HIS A 363 -0.07 -10.65 -15.94
CA HIS A 363 0.53 -9.36 -16.29
C HIS A 363 1.78 -9.06 -15.46
N ASP A 364 2.79 -8.46 -16.10
CA ASP A 364 4.05 -8.06 -15.46
C ASP A 364 3.99 -6.55 -15.19
N THR A 365 3.55 -6.18 -13.99
CA THR A 365 3.50 -4.80 -13.54
C THR A 365 4.81 -4.44 -12.83
N THR A 366 5.76 -3.88 -13.57
CA THR A 366 6.89 -3.14 -12.97
C THR A 366 6.35 -1.81 -12.45
N ARG A 367 6.18 -1.69 -11.13
CA ARG A 367 5.65 -0.48 -10.50
C ARG A 367 6.74 0.61 -10.48
N THR A 368 6.73 1.49 -11.47
CA THR A 368 7.43 2.79 -11.36
C THR A 368 6.36 3.86 -11.15
N VAL A 369 6.27 4.38 -9.93
CA VAL A 369 5.51 5.60 -9.64
C VAL A 369 6.45 6.76 -9.92
N GLU A 370 6.34 7.42 -11.06
CA GLU A 370 6.98 8.72 -11.25
C GLU A 370 5.96 9.80 -10.87
N GLN A 371 6.22 10.49 -9.76
CA GLN A 371 5.48 11.70 -9.40
C GLN A 371 6.16 12.90 -10.06
N ALA A 372 5.51 13.49 -11.06
CA ALA A 372 5.88 14.81 -11.55
C ALA A 372 5.12 15.87 -10.74
N VAL A 373 5.83 16.55 -9.83
CA VAL A 373 5.28 17.71 -9.12
C VAL A 373 5.62 18.96 -9.91
N ASP A 374 4.73 19.38 -10.80
CA ASP A 374 4.87 20.66 -11.51
C ASP A 374 3.88 21.69 -10.91
N GLY A 375 4.31 22.34 -9.82
CA GLY A 375 3.85 23.63 -9.26
C GLY A 375 2.37 23.91 -8.96
N ALA A 376 1.41 23.15 -9.48
CA ALA A 376 -0.03 23.41 -9.36
C ALA A 376 -0.91 22.15 -9.45
N THR A 377 -0.43 21.05 -10.03
CA THR A 377 -1.19 19.79 -10.14
C THR A 377 -0.25 18.60 -9.95
N ALA A 378 -0.51 17.80 -8.91
CA ALA A 378 0.18 16.53 -8.73
C ALA A 378 -0.44 15.50 -9.68
N THR A 379 0.16 15.30 -10.85
CA THR A 379 -0.20 14.16 -11.70
C THR A 379 0.51 12.93 -11.16
N THR A 380 -0.27 11.95 -10.69
CA THR A 380 0.28 10.64 -10.34
C THR A 380 0.17 9.75 -11.57
N SER A 381 1.31 9.38 -12.16
CA SER A 381 1.36 8.41 -13.26
C SER A 381 1.99 7.09 -12.82
N LEU A 382 1.55 6.02 -13.48
CA LEU A 382 2.00 4.65 -13.29
C LEU A 382 2.23 4.02 -14.66
N GLU A 383 3.38 3.39 -14.81
CA GLU A 383 3.73 2.66 -16.04
C GLU A 383 3.70 1.14 -15.80
N GLY A 384 3.38 0.38 -16.84
CA GLY A 384 3.33 -1.08 -16.80
C GLY A 384 3.21 -1.69 -18.19
N SER A 385 3.02 -3.01 -18.25
CA SER A 385 2.75 -3.70 -19.51
C SER A 385 1.65 -4.76 -19.37
N ILE A 386 0.78 -4.87 -20.38
CA ILE A 386 -0.33 -5.82 -20.43
C ILE A 386 -0.55 -6.30 -21.86
N ALA A 387 -0.65 -7.61 -22.07
CA ALA A 387 -1.00 -8.21 -23.37
C ALA A 387 -0.18 -7.72 -24.59
N GLY A 388 1.08 -7.31 -24.38
CA GLY A 388 1.92 -6.75 -25.46
C GLY A 388 1.72 -5.25 -25.71
N TRP A 389 1.14 -4.55 -24.74
CA TRP A 389 1.01 -3.10 -24.69
C TRP A 389 1.81 -2.55 -23.51
N ASP A 390 2.56 -1.48 -23.74
CA ASP A 390 3.08 -0.60 -22.70
C ASP A 390 1.97 0.37 -22.31
N VAL A 391 1.75 0.53 -21.01
CA VAL A 391 0.60 1.26 -20.48
C VAL A 391 1.05 2.31 -19.49
N THR A 392 0.61 3.54 -19.70
CA THR A 392 0.70 4.62 -18.72
C THR A 392 -0.71 4.95 -18.24
N ILE A 393 -0.93 4.89 -16.94
CA ILE A 393 -2.16 5.36 -16.28
C ILE A 393 -1.81 6.65 -15.54
N ALA A 394 -2.59 7.71 -15.76
CA ALA A 394 -2.49 8.94 -14.99
C ALA A 394 -3.87 9.30 -14.42
N ALA A 395 -3.90 9.72 -13.16
CA ALA A 395 -5.08 10.34 -12.57
C ALA A 395 -4.97 11.87 -12.62
N GLU A 396 -6.03 12.51 -13.07
CA GLU A 396 -6.13 13.97 -13.18
C GLU A 396 -7.48 14.42 -12.63
N LEU A 397 -7.49 15.55 -11.91
CA LEU A 397 -8.72 16.25 -11.54
C LEU A 397 -9.13 17.16 -12.70
N THR A 398 -10.39 17.06 -13.11
CA THR A 398 -10.98 17.97 -14.08
C THR A 398 -11.14 19.38 -13.47
N GLU A 399 -11.40 20.39 -14.30
CA GLU A 399 -11.70 21.76 -13.80
C GLU A 399 -12.92 21.80 -12.87
N ALA A 400 -13.84 20.84 -13.00
CA ALA A 400 -15.01 20.70 -12.14
C ALA A 400 -14.69 20.03 -10.79
N GLY A 401 -13.49 19.47 -10.62
CA GLY A 401 -13.08 18.70 -9.45
C GLY A 401 -13.40 17.21 -9.54
N ASP A 402 -14.01 16.75 -10.64
CA ASP A 402 -14.26 15.32 -10.88
C ASP A 402 -12.95 14.61 -11.24
N GLN A 403 -12.78 13.37 -10.81
CA GLN A 403 -11.60 12.58 -11.12
C GLN A 403 -11.71 11.96 -12.51
N SER A 404 -10.60 11.96 -13.24
CA SER A 404 -10.46 11.29 -14.53
C SER A 404 -9.20 10.44 -14.55
N ILE A 405 -9.29 9.29 -15.21
CA ILE A 405 -8.17 8.40 -15.47
C ILE A 405 -7.85 8.45 -16.97
N THR A 406 -6.64 8.86 -17.29
CA THR A 406 -6.08 8.79 -18.63
C THR A 406 -5.24 7.53 -18.76
N TYR A 407 -5.62 6.66 -19.69
CA TYR A 407 -4.84 5.51 -20.12
C TYR A 407 -4.16 5.85 -21.44
N THR A 408 -2.86 5.55 -21.52
CA THR A 408 -2.09 5.60 -22.76
C THR A 408 -1.54 4.21 -23.01
N PHE A 409 -2.01 3.55 -24.06
CA PHE A 409 -1.59 2.21 -24.46
C PHE A 409 -0.75 2.32 -25.72
N VAL A 410 0.46 1.75 -25.74
CA VAL A 410 1.33 1.72 -26.91
C VAL A 410 1.75 0.28 -27.16
N PRO A 411 1.64 -0.27 -28.39
CA PRO A 411 2.11 -1.63 -28.65
C PRO A 411 3.60 -1.77 -28.32
N THR A 412 3.96 -2.76 -27.50
CA THR A 412 5.35 -3.01 -27.12
C THR A 412 6.13 -3.41 -28.38
N THR A 413 7.16 -2.65 -28.74
CA THR A 413 8.08 -3.01 -29.83
C THR A 413 9.04 -4.09 -29.34
N ARG A 414 8.72 -5.36 -29.60
CA ARG A 414 9.64 -6.48 -29.32
C ARG A 414 10.47 -6.87 -30.55
#